data_AF-A0A5Z0XHQ5-F1
#
_entry.id   AF-A0A5Z0XHQ5-F1
#
_cell.length_a   1.000
_cell.length_b   1.000
_cell.length_c   1.000
_cell.angle_alpha   90.00
_cell.angle_beta   90.00
_cell.angle_gamma   90.00
#
_symmetry.space_group_name_H-M   'P 1'
#
loop_
_entity.id
_entity.type
_entity.pdbx_description
1 polymer ?
#
loop_
_entity_poly.entity_id
_entity_poly.type
_entity_poly.pdbx_seq_one_letter_code
_entity_poly.pdbx_strand_id
1 'polypeptide(L)'
;LIKQYDDIVVIKISDFGLVKELNSELTSENTEIKGSLNEISRLQKKGFNNYDKSDEIYALSRVLYFIATGRTNLINTKCDFLEKGINDNVKNRYNNLDDLMRDFKHYIKKIYN
;
A
#
# COMPACT_ATOMS: atom_id res chain seq x y z
N LEU A 1 -13.74 -3.17 6.19
CA LEU A 1 -15.03 -2.97 6.90
C LEU A 1 -14.80 -2.10 8.14
N ILE A 2 -15.61 -1.06 8.38
CA ILE A 2 -15.52 -0.24 9.60
C ILE A 2 -16.64 -0.68 10.54
N LYS A 3 -16.30 -0.95 11.81
CA LYS A 3 -17.27 -1.23 12.87
C LYS A 3 -17.08 -0.24 14.01
N GLN A 4 -18.12 0.55 14.26
CA GLN A 4 -18.14 1.52 15.35
C GLN A 4 -18.76 0.87 16.58
N TYR A 5 -18.06 0.98 17.70
CA TYR A 5 -18.57 0.72 19.05
C TYR A 5 -18.60 2.04 19.81
N ASP A 6 -19.21 2.05 20.99
CA ASP A 6 -19.46 3.27 21.75
C ASP A 6 -18.17 4.09 22.00
N ASP A 7 -17.05 3.42 22.31
CA ASP A 7 -15.78 4.09 22.63
C ASP A 7 -14.66 3.83 21.61
N ILE A 8 -14.86 2.93 20.63
CA ILE A 8 -13.81 2.53 19.69
C ILE A 8 -14.31 2.35 18.26
N VAL A 9 -13.49 2.77 17.30
CA VAL A 9 -13.67 2.46 15.88
C VAL A 9 -12.71 1.33 15.50
N VAL A 10 -13.26 0.19 15.09
CA VAL A 10 -12.48 -0.96 14.65
C VAL A 10 -12.48 -1.03 13.13
N ILE A 11 -11.29 -0.93 12.54
CA ILE A 11 -11.08 -1.13 11.11
C ILE A 11 -10.69 -2.59 10.89
N LYS A 12 -11.44 -3.30 10.05
CA LYS A 12 -11.15 -4.68 9.64
C LYS A 12 -10.62 -4.69 8.22
N ILE A 13 -9.47 -5.34 8.06
CA ILE A 13 -8.92 -5.74 6.76
C ILE A 13 -9.55 -7.09 6.41
N SER A 14 -10.03 -7.19 5.18
CA SER A 14 -10.68 -8.38 4.63
C SER A 14 -10.19 -8.58 3.21
N ASP A 15 -10.27 -9.81 2.72
CA ASP A 15 -9.68 -10.29 1.47
C ASP A 15 -8.19 -10.68 1.61
N PHE A 16 -8.01 -11.92 2.09
CA PHE A 16 -6.71 -12.57 2.18
C PHE A 16 -6.51 -13.61 1.06
N GLY A 17 -7.34 -13.59 0.01
CA GLY A 17 -7.32 -14.59 -1.06
C GLY A 17 -6.04 -14.59 -1.91
N LEU A 18 -5.22 -13.54 -1.77
CA LEU A 18 -3.94 -13.35 -2.44
C LEU A 18 -2.76 -13.25 -1.47
N VAL A 19 -2.95 -13.57 -0.17
CA VAL A 19 -1.86 -13.54 0.81
C VAL A 19 -0.80 -14.58 0.45
N LYS A 20 0.45 -14.15 0.46
CA LYS A 20 1.61 -15.02 0.35
C LYS A 20 2.21 -15.26 1.73
N GLU A 21 2.28 -16.50 2.16
CA GLU A 21 3.04 -16.84 3.36
C GLU A 21 4.54 -16.72 3.09
N LEU A 22 5.27 -16.01 3.95
CA LEU A 22 6.70 -15.72 3.81
C LEU A 22 7.58 -16.97 3.67
N ASN A 23 7.11 -18.12 4.19
CA ASN A 23 7.85 -19.39 4.22
C ASN A 23 7.27 -20.45 3.27
N SER A 24 6.32 -20.10 2.39
CA SER A 24 5.78 -21.07 1.44
C SER A 24 6.73 -21.24 0.25
N GLU A 25 7.41 -22.40 0.18
CA GLU A 25 8.27 -22.81 -0.94
C GLU A 25 7.48 -23.14 -2.22
N LEU A 26 6.15 -23.15 -2.15
CA LEU A 26 5.28 -23.45 -3.29
C LEU A 26 4.98 -22.17 -4.07
N THR A 27 5.96 -21.68 -4.83
CA THR A 27 5.65 -20.77 -5.94
C THR A 27 5.01 -21.59 -7.05
N SER A 28 3.68 -21.65 -7.08
CA SER A 28 2.94 -22.14 -8.23
C SER A 28 3.37 -21.32 -9.46
N GLU A 29 4.15 -21.92 -10.35
CA GLU A 29 4.80 -21.27 -11.49
C GLU A 29 3.82 -20.65 -12.52
N ASN A 30 2.51 -20.80 -12.31
CA ASN A 30 1.45 -20.40 -13.24
C ASN A 30 0.26 -19.66 -12.58
N THR A 31 0.46 -18.84 -11.55
CA THR A 31 -0.63 -18.01 -11.02
C THR A 31 -0.93 -16.81 -11.92
N GLU A 32 -2.14 -16.79 -12.48
CA GLU A 32 -2.73 -15.62 -13.14
C GLU A 32 -2.62 -14.39 -12.22
N ILE A 33 -2.07 -13.29 -12.73
CA ILE A 33 -1.87 -12.06 -11.97
C ILE A 33 -3.25 -11.45 -11.65
N LYS A 34 -3.64 -11.47 -10.38
CA LYS A 34 -4.88 -10.88 -9.87
C LYS A 34 -4.54 -9.74 -8.90
N GLY A 35 -5.17 -8.56 -9.05
CA GLY A 35 -4.98 -7.40 -8.16
C GLY A 35 -5.60 -6.11 -8.72
N SER A 36 -6.20 -5.26 -7.88
CA SER A 36 -7.08 -4.15 -8.31
C SER A 36 -6.52 -2.73 -8.12
N LEU A 37 -5.22 -2.56 -7.78
CA LEU A 37 -4.65 -1.26 -7.43
C LEU A 37 -3.36 -0.95 -8.22
N ASN A 38 -3.42 -0.88 -9.56
CA ASN A 38 -2.31 -0.53 -10.50
C ASN A 38 -0.96 -1.28 -10.33
N GLU A 39 -0.84 -2.14 -9.31
CA GLU A 39 0.22 -3.11 -9.02
C GLU A 39 0.40 -4.13 -10.15
N ILE A 40 -0.57 -4.19 -11.06
CA ILE A 40 -0.49 -4.95 -12.29
C ILE A 40 0.77 -4.56 -13.09
N SER A 41 1.17 -3.29 -13.17
CA SER A 41 2.26 -2.88 -14.09
C SER A 41 3.67 -3.36 -13.69
N ARG A 42 3.97 -3.49 -12.39
CA ARG A 42 5.27 -3.96 -11.89
C ARG A 42 5.27 -5.47 -11.68
N LEU A 43 4.16 -6.03 -11.17
CA LEU A 43 4.00 -7.49 -11.02
C LEU A 43 3.88 -8.21 -12.36
N GLN A 44 3.24 -7.61 -13.39
CA GLN A 44 3.26 -8.15 -14.76
C GLN A 44 4.65 -8.10 -15.39
N LYS A 45 5.49 -7.11 -15.05
CA LYS A 45 6.84 -6.96 -15.63
C LYS A 45 7.90 -7.80 -14.92
N LYS A 46 7.82 -7.99 -13.60
CA LYS A 46 8.81 -8.71 -12.79
C LYS A 46 8.37 -10.11 -12.37
N GLY A 47 7.10 -10.46 -12.55
CA GLY A 47 6.52 -11.70 -12.04
C GLY A 47 6.20 -11.61 -10.54
N PHE A 48 5.16 -12.33 -10.13
CA PHE A 48 4.69 -12.42 -8.73
C PHE A 48 5.75 -12.98 -7.76
N ASN A 49 6.78 -13.64 -8.29
CA ASN A 49 7.90 -14.16 -7.52
C ASN A 49 8.73 -13.06 -6.84
N ASN A 50 8.74 -11.85 -7.39
CA ASN A 50 9.49 -10.71 -6.86
C ASN A 50 8.67 -9.77 -5.97
N TYR A 51 7.46 -10.18 -5.59
CA TYR A 51 6.62 -9.44 -4.64
C TYR A 51 7.26 -9.44 -3.25
N ASP A 52 7.45 -8.25 -2.67
CA ASP A 52 8.07 -8.08 -1.37
C ASP A 52 7.34 -7.05 -0.48
N LYS A 53 7.84 -6.85 0.73
CA LYS A 53 7.31 -5.88 1.69
C LYS A 53 7.25 -4.45 1.14
N SER A 54 8.13 -4.07 0.21
CA SER A 54 8.12 -2.74 -0.40
C SER A 54 6.91 -2.55 -1.31
N ASP A 55 6.43 -3.61 -1.97
CA ASP A 55 5.23 -3.56 -2.80
C ASP A 55 3.95 -3.48 -1.94
N GLU A 56 3.91 -4.16 -0.79
CA GLU A 56 2.85 -3.97 0.22
C GLU A 56 2.78 -2.51 0.72
N ILE A 57 3.93 -1.94 1.05
CA ILE A 57 4.06 -0.54 1.48
C ILE A 57 3.63 0.44 0.38
N TYR A 58 3.94 0.13 -0.89
CA TYR A 58 3.50 0.92 -2.04
C TYR A 58 1.97 0.96 -2.10
N ALA A 59 1.32 -0.21 -2.06
CA ALA A 59 -0.13 -0.32 -2.13
C ALA A 59 -0.79 0.40 -0.94
N LEU A 60 -0.26 0.21 0.27
CA LEU A 60 -0.74 0.88 1.47
C LEU A 60 -0.62 2.40 1.37
N SER A 61 0.49 2.92 0.83
CA SER A 61 0.69 4.38 0.65
C SER A 61 -0.42 5.00 -0.20
N ARG A 62 -0.88 4.30 -1.24
CA ARG A 62 -2.00 4.74 -2.09
C ARG A 62 -3.35 4.68 -1.38
N VAL A 63 -3.59 3.63 -0.59
CA VAL A 63 -4.80 3.50 0.22
C VAL A 63 -4.89 4.62 1.26
N LEU A 64 -3.79 4.89 1.96
CA LEU A 64 -3.71 5.98 2.94
C LEU A 64 -3.97 7.35 2.30
N TYR A 65 -3.42 7.59 1.11
CA TYR A 65 -3.70 8.81 0.36
C TYR A 65 -5.17 8.95 -0.02
N PHE A 66 -5.78 7.86 -0.50
CA PHE A 66 -7.21 7.85 -0.82
C PHE A 66 -8.06 8.10 0.44
N ILE A 67 -7.74 7.48 1.57
CA ILE A 67 -8.44 7.71 2.84
C ILE A 67 -8.35 9.19 3.26
N ALA A 68 -7.18 9.80 3.12
CA ALA A 68 -6.94 11.18 3.53
C ALA A 68 -7.60 12.22 2.62
N THR A 69 -7.80 11.92 1.34
CA THR A 69 -8.16 12.94 0.34
C THR A 69 -9.42 12.62 -0.47
N GLY A 70 -9.88 11.38 -0.46
CA GLY A 70 -10.91 10.86 -1.36
C GLY A 70 -10.47 10.74 -2.82
N ARG A 71 -9.19 10.99 -3.14
CA ARG A 71 -8.68 11.04 -4.51
C ARG A 71 -7.96 9.76 -4.90
N THR A 72 -8.25 9.28 -6.11
CA THR A 72 -7.58 8.12 -6.72
C THR A 72 -6.51 8.51 -7.74
N ASN A 73 -6.60 9.73 -8.28
CA ASN A 73 -5.67 10.26 -9.27
C ASN A 73 -4.39 10.75 -8.60
N LEU A 74 -3.25 10.27 -9.09
CA LEU A 74 -1.90 10.59 -8.58
C LEU A 74 -1.26 11.77 -9.34
N ILE A 75 -1.98 12.37 -10.29
CA ILE A 75 -1.47 13.41 -11.18
C ILE A 75 -1.44 14.74 -10.40
N ASN A 76 -0.26 15.39 -10.37
CA ASN A 76 -0.01 16.71 -9.78
C ASN A 76 -0.18 16.85 -8.26
N THR A 77 -0.19 15.75 -7.51
CA THR A 77 -0.30 15.79 -6.06
C THR A 77 1.08 15.93 -5.42
N LYS A 78 1.45 17.16 -5.02
CA LYS A 78 2.59 17.41 -4.12
C LYS A 78 2.30 16.82 -2.74
N CYS A 79 2.64 15.55 -2.57
CA CYS A 79 2.35 14.80 -1.36
C CYS A 79 3.59 13.98 -1.02
N ASP A 80 4.47 14.57 -0.21
CA ASP A 80 5.80 14.05 0.08
C ASP A 80 5.78 12.59 0.55
N PHE A 81 4.82 12.23 1.41
CA PHE A 81 4.72 10.85 1.90
C PHE A 81 4.32 9.87 0.78
N LEU A 82 3.39 10.27 -0.09
CA LEU A 82 2.91 9.46 -1.20
C LEU A 82 4.02 9.31 -2.23
N GLU A 83 4.67 10.39 -2.64
CA GLU A 83 5.77 10.41 -3.62
C GLU A 83 6.91 9.47 -3.22
N LYS A 84 7.25 9.43 -1.92
CA LYS A 84 8.21 8.47 -1.38
C LYS A 84 7.66 7.04 -1.41
N GLY A 85 6.41 6.84 -0.99
CA GLY A 85 5.77 5.53 -0.95
C GLY A 85 5.61 4.86 -2.31
N ILE A 86 5.36 5.66 -3.36
CA ILE A 86 5.13 5.17 -4.72
C ILE A 86 6.32 5.35 -5.67
N ASN A 87 7.50 5.65 -5.15
CA ASN A 87 8.67 5.93 -5.99
C ASN A 87 8.97 4.76 -6.96
N ASP A 88 9.28 5.03 -8.22
CA ASP A 88 9.61 3.98 -9.18
C ASP A 88 10.87 3.19 -8.80
N ASN A 89 11.81 3.87 -8.14
CA ASN A 89 13.00 3.23 -7.57
C ASN A 89 12.70 2.72 -6.16
N VAL A 90 12.70 1.39 -6.01
CA VAL A 90 12.47 0.70 -4.71
C VAL A 90 13.40 1.19 -3.62
N LYS A 91 14.66 1.52 -3.94
CA LYS A 91 15.64 1.99 -2.95
C LYS A 91 15.23 3.32 -2.30
N ASN A 92 14.36 4.07 -2.97
CA ASN A 92 13.85 5.35 -2.51
C ASN A 92 12.47 5.22 -1.83
N ARG A 93 11.88 4.01 -1.78
CA ARG A 93 10.63 3.74 -1.06
C ARG A 93 10.87 3.56 0.43
N TYR A 94 9.79 3.52 1.22
CA TYR A 94 9.91 3.14 2.62
C TYR A 94 10.28 1.66 2.77
N ASN A 95 11.21 1.39 3.69
CA ASN A 95 11.63 0.03 4.03
C ASN A 95 10.83 -0.55 5.22
N ASN A 96 10.14 0.30 5.99
CA ASN A 96 9.39 -0.08 7.17
C ASN A 96 8.10 0.76 7.31
N LEU A 97 7.17 0.25 8.11
CA LEU A 97 5.87 0.88 8.34
C LEU A 97 5.95 2.08 9.28
N ASP A 98 6.94 2.13 10.17
CA ASP A 98 7.09 3.21 11.15
C ASP A 98 7.39 4.55 10.46
N ASP A 99 8.28 4.53 9.46
CA ASP A 99 8.60 5.70 8.65
C ASP A 99 7.39 6.16 7.83
N LEU A 100 6.65 5.22 7.22
CA LEU A 100 5.42 5.55 6.50
C LEU A 100 4.37 6.17 7.44
N MET A 101 4.18 5.57 8.62
CA MET A 101 3.23 6.05 9.62
C MET A 101 3.60 7.45 10.11
N ARG A 102 4.87 7.72 10.37
CA ARG A 102 5.36 9.05 10.79
C ARG A 102 5.04 10.09 9.72
N ASP A 103 5.42 9.83 8.47
CA ASP A 103 5.30 10.80 7.39
C ASP A 103 3.80 11.00 7.02
N PHE A 104 2.98 9.95 7.09
CA PHE A 104 1.52 10.05 6.94
C PHE A 104 0.86 10.87 8.06
N LYS A 105 1.20 10.64 9.33
CA LYS A 105 0.68 11.45 10.45
C LYS A 105 1.04 12.92 10.30
N HIS A 106 2.26 13.21 9.85
CA HIS A 106 2.68 14.57 9.55
C HIS A 106 1.84 15.21 8.44
N TYR A 107 1.56 14.47 7.36
CA TYR A 107 0.70 14.91 6.27
C TYR A 107 -0.74 15.21 6.74
N ILE A 108 -1.36 14.30 7.52
CA ILE A 108 -2.71 14.52 8.08
C ILE A 108 -2.74 15.78 8.95
N LYS A 109 -1.74 15.96 9.82
CA LYS A 109 -1.64 17.16 10.66
C LYS A 109 -1.57 18.44 9.82
N LYS A 110 -0.89 18.44 8.69
CA LYS A 110 -0.78 19.60 7.79
C LYS A 110 -2.08 19.96 7.05
N ILE A 111 -2.98 18.98 6.87
CA ILE A 111 -4.24 19.19 6.14
C ILE A 111 -5.37 19.62 7.07
N TYR A 112 -5.39 19.09 8.28
CA TYR A 112 -6.52 19.26 9.21
C TYR A 112 -6.22 20.18 10.41
N ASN A 113 -4.99 20.67 10.55
CA ASN A 113 -4.63 21.76 11.48
C ASN A 113 -4.12 22.97 10.71
#